data_AF-A0A962NKB8-F1
#
_entry.id   AF-A0A962NKB8-F1
#
_cell.length_a   1.000
_cell.length_b   1.000
_cell.length_c   1.000
_cell.angle_alpha   90.00
_cell.angle_beta   90.00
_cell.angle_gamma   90.00
#
_symmetry.space_group_name_H-M   'P 1'
#
loop_
_entity.id
_entity.type
_entity.pdbx_description
1 polymer ?
#
loop_
_entity_poly.entity_id
_entity_poly.type
_entity_poly.pdbx_seq_one_letter_code
_entity_poly.pdbx_strand_id
1 'polypeptide(L)'
;MTAFDAEQWTPKITAEYFISAKQQFRASLQWVGIKAKEDRFFLVPTTPGDLIEVAKPAGPPDSFGLSQMSFQIRYRWELAPLSDLFVVYTRLADKGVALRDNSFSDIFDAGWQDPVNDVFVIKMRYRFGS
;
A
#
# COMPACT_ATOMS: atom_id res chain seq x y z
N MET A 1 10.61 3.86 -26.52
CA MET A 1 10.80 3.25 -25.18
C MET A 1 11.25 4.33 -24.23
N THR A 2 10.73 4.32 -23.00
CA THR A 2 11.00 5.32 -21.96
C THR A 2 11.69 4.66 -20.79
N ALA A 3 12.82 5.20 -20.35
CA ALA A 3 13.45 4.84 -19.09
C ALA A 3 12.92 5.76 -17.99
N PHE A 4 12.79 5.23 -16.77
CA PHE A 4 12.26 5.96 -15.63
C PHE A 4 13.28 6.01 -14.50
N ASP A 5 13.37 7.16 -13.83
CA ASP A 5 14.01 7.29 -12.52
C ASP A 5 12.93 7.17 -11.44
N ALA A 6 13.13 6.25 -10.50
CA ALA A 6 12.12 5.85 -9.53
C ALA A 6 12.55 6.10 -8.08
N GLU A 7 11.75 6.87 -7.36
CA GLU A 7 11.90 7.09 -5.93
C GLU A 7 10.84 6.27 -5.17
N GLN A 8 11.25 5.54 -4.12
CA GLN A 8 10.38 4.65 -3.36
C GLN A 8 10.43 4.94 -1.86
N TRP A 9 9.27 4.94 -1.20
CA TRP A 9 9.10 5.01 0.25
C TRP A 9 8.29 3.84 0.77
N THR A 10 8.76 3.20 1.86
CA THR A 10 8.11 2.02 2.43
C THR A 10 7.97 2.05 3.96
N PRO A 11 7.22 3.01 4.54
CA PRO A 11 7.07 3.08 5.99
C PRO A 11 6.25 1.91 6.53
N LYS A 12 6.66 1.44 7.70
CA LYS A 12 5.98 0.38 8.45
C LYS A 12 5.83 0.80 9.89
N ILE A 13 4.58 0.85 10.36
CA ILE A 13 4.22 1.24 11.71
C ILE A 13 3.43 0.10 12.33
N THR A 14 3.75 -0.25 13.57
CA THR A 14 3.00 -1.23 14.35
C THR A 14 2.91 -0.74 15.78
N ALA A 15 1.70 -0.73 16.31
CA ALA A 15 1.40 -0.38 17.68
C ALA A 15 0.66 -1.54 18.35
N GLU A 16 1.02 -1.84 19.59
CA GLU A 16 0.42 -2.90 20.37
C GLU A 16 0.20 -2.41 21.79
N TYR A 17 -1.01 -2.63 22.29
CA TYR A 17 -1.45 -2.13 23.58
C TYR A 17 -2.24 -3.20 24.34
N PHE A 18 -1.90 -3.37 25.61
CA PHE A 18 -2.55 -4.32 26.50
C PHE A 18 -3.41 -3.56 27.50
N ILE A 19 -4.71 -3.56 27.28
CA ILE A 19 -5.68 -2.92 28.19
C ILE A 19 -5.74 -3.71 29.50
N SER A 20 -5.65 -5.04 29.40
CA SER A 20 -5.51 -5.96 30.54
C SER A 20 -4.82 -7.24 30.09
N ALA A 21 -4.57 -8.18 31.02
CA ALA A 21 -4.08 -9.51 30.68
C ALA A 21 -5.01 -10.28 29.69
N LYS A 22 -6.28 -9.88 29.60
CA LYS A 22 -7.28 -10.51 28.73
C LYS A 22 -7.61 -9.69 27.49
N GLN A 23 -7.13 -8.46 27.37
CA GLN A 23 -7.53 -7.55 26.29
C GLN A 23 -6.31 -6.93 25.62
N GLN A 24 -6.19 -7.18 24.32
CA GLN A 24 -5.07 -6.75 23.50
C GLN A 24 -5.59 -6.03 22.26
N PHE A 25 -5.02 -4.87 22.00
CA PHE A 25 -5.26 -4.07 20.81
C PHE A 25 -3.97 -3.99 19.99
N ARG A 26 -4.07 -4.19 18.68
CA ARG A 26 -2.94 -4.06 17.75
C ARG A 26 -3.38 -3.29 16.52
N ALA A 27 -2.58 -2.32 16.12
CA ALA A 27 -2.73 -1.61 14.86
C ALA A 27 -1.45 -1.74 14.05
N SER A 28 -1.58 -2.00 12.75
CA SER A 28 -0.46 -2.14 11.82
C SER A 28 -0.76 -1.35 10.55
N LEU A 29 0.21 -0.57 10.10
CA LEU A 29 0.19 0.13 8.81
C LEU A 29 1.47 -0.19 8.06
N GLN A 30 1.33 -0.62 6.81
CA GLN A 30 2.40 -0.72 5.84
C GLN A 30 1.99 0.03 4.60
N TRP A 31 2.85 0.90 4.09
CA TRP A 31 2.60 1.64 2.87
C TRP A 31 3.84 1.58 1.97
N VAL A 32 3.62 1.58 0.66
CA VAL A 32 4.61 1.62 -0.40
C VAL A 32 4.17 2.71 -1.38
N GLY A 33 4.92 3.80 -1.41
CA GLY A 33 4.76 4.89 -2.36
C GLY A 33 5.88 4.84 -3.39
N ILE A 34 5.57 4.78 -4.67
CA ILE A 34 6.55 4.84 -5.77
C ILE A 34 6.26 6.07 -6.61
N LYS A 35 7.31 6.80 -7.00
CA LYS A 35 7.27 7.87 -7.99
C LYS A 35 8.24 7.54 -9.11
N ALA A 36 7.75 7.19 -10.30
CA ALA A 36 8.57 6.94 -11.48
C ALA A 36 8.46 8.12 -12.46
N LYS A 37 9.50 8.94 -12.54
CA LYS A 37 9.59 10.06 -13.49
C LYS A 37 10.27 9.59 -14.78
N GLU A 38 9.81 10.07 -15.93
CA GLU A 38 10.49 9.81 -17.20
C GLU A 38 11.88 10.45 -17.19
N ASP A 39 12.91 9.68 -17.56
CA ASP A 39 14.31 10.12 -17.58
C ASP A 39 14.86 10.18 -19.01
N ARG A 40 14.78 9.06 -19.77
CA ARG A 40 15.37 8.96 -21.12
C ARG A 40 14.42 8.35 -22.14
N PHE A 41 14.51 8.80 -23.38
CA PHE A 41 13.64 8.39 -24.49
C PHE A 41 14.46 7.73 -25.60
N PHE A 42 13.98 6.59 -26.09
CA PHE A 42 14.68 5.77 -27.08
C PHE A 42 13.79 5.39 -28.26
N LEU A 43 14.34 5.44 -29.48
CA LEU A 43 13.73 4.89 -30.69
C LEU A 43 14.43 3.59 -31.11
N VAL A 44 13.62 2.66 -31.63
CA VAL A 44 14.12 1.45 -32.26
C VAL A 44 14.57 1.82 -33.69
N PRO A 45 15.85 1.62 -34.05
CA PRO A 45 16.31 1.87 -35.41
C PRO A 45 15.66 0.90 -36.41
N THR A 46 15.48 1.35 -37.65
CA THR A 46 14.95 0.54 -38.76
C THR A 46 15.92 -0.54 -39.25
N THR A 47 17.17 -0.50 -38.78
CA THR A 47 18.22 -1.50 -39.02
C THR A 47 18.68 -2.10 -37.69
N PRO A 48 19.08 -3.39 -37.63
CA PRO A 48 19.55 -4.00 -36.39
C PRO A 48 20.72 -3.23 -35.76
N GLY A 49 20.63 -2.90 -34.48
CA GLY A 49 21.63 -2.12 -33.75
C GLY A 49 21.11 -1.59 -32.41
N ASP A 50 21.92 -0.78 -31.74
CA ASP A 50 21.59 -0.19 -30.45
C ASP A 50 20.43 0.83 -30.54
N LEU A 51 19.72 0.99 -29.43
CA LEU A 51 18.65 1.99 -29.32
C LEU A 51 19.20 3.41 -29.49
N ILE A 52 18.48 4.26 -30.20
CA ILE A 52 18.86 5.65 -30.43
C ILE A 52 18.17 6.53 -29.40
N GLU A 53 18.95 7.23 -28.57
CA GLU A 53 18.43 8.22 -27.63
C GLU A 53 17.88 9.44 -28.40
N VAL A 54 16.68 9.86 -28.05
CA VAL A 54 15.98 10.98 -28.68
C VAL A 54 15.50 11.98 -27.64
N ALA A 55 15.23 13.21 -28.09
CA ALA A 55 14.52 14.19 -27.28
C ALA A 55 13.09 13.71 -26.95
N LYS A 56 12.54 14.20 -25.83
CA LYS A 56 11.17 13.88 -25.40
C LYS A 56 10.17 14.05 -26.55
N PRO A 57 9.44 13.00 -26.95
CA PRO A 57 8.40 13.10 -27.97
C PRO A 57 7.25 14.00 -27.48
N ALA A 58 6.57 14.66 -28.42
CA ALA A 58 5.44 15.51 -28.09
C ALA A 58 4.28 14.68 -27.51
N GLY A 59 3.86 14.99 -26.27
CA GLY A 59 2.80 14.26 -25.57
C GLY A 59 2.77 14.55 -24.07
N PRO A 60 1.73 14.09 -23.35
CA PRO A 60 1.72 14.12 -21.90
C PRO A 60 2.86 13.25 -21.33
N PRO A 61 3.36 13.52 -20.11
CA PRO A 61 4.35 12.67 -19.47
C PRO A 61 3.78 11.28 -19.13
N ASP A 62 4.53 10.21 -19.38
CA ASP A 62 4.25 8.84 -18.94
C ASP A 62 4.61 8.61 -17.46
N SER A 63 4.96 9.66 -16.73
CA SER A 63 5.33 9.55 -15.31
C SER A 63 4.14 9.07 -14.47
N PHE A 64 4.37 8.03 -13.66
CA PHE A 64 3.33 7.42 -12.83
C PHE A 64 3.77 7.28 -11.36
N GLY A 65 2.80 7.43 -10.46
CA GLY A 65 2.93 7.11 -9.05
C GLY A 65 2.12 5.87 -8.70
N LEU A 66 2.57 5.13 -7.70
CA LEU A 66 1.87 3.98 -7.15
C LEU A 66 1.72 4.13 -5.65
N SER A 67 0.53 3.86 -5.12
CA SER A 67 0.22 3.83 -3.70
C SER A 67 -0.34 2.47 -3.31
N GLN A 68 0.49 1.66 -2.64
CA GLN A 68 0.09 0.37 -2.11
C GLN A 68 0.09 0.40 -0.59
N MET A 69 -1.02 -0.01 0.02
CA MET A 69 -1.21 0.10 1.47
C MET A 69 -1.87 -1.14 2.05
N SER A 70 -1.44 -1.51 3.25
CA SER A 70 -2.17 -2.40 4.13
C SER A 70 -2.29 -1.78 5.53
N PHE A 71 -3.52 -1.57 5.95
CA PHE A 71 -3.86 -1.14 7.31
C PHE A 71 -4.67 -2.24 7.98
N GLN A 72 -4.33 -2.60 9.21
CA GLN A 72 -5.04 -3.60 9.98
C GLN A 72 -5.15 -3.19 11.44
N ILE A 73 -6.37 -3.23 11.97
CA ILE A 73 -6.66 -3.12 13.39
C ILE A 73 -7.18 -4.47 13.86
N ARG A 74 -6.64 -4.95 14.99
CA ARG A 74 -7.08 -6.17 15.65
C ARG A 74 -7.31 -5.93 17.13
N TYR A 75 -8.51 -6.23 17.59
CA TYR A 75 -8.84 -6.34 19.00
C TYR A 75 -9.06 -7.81 19.36
N ARG A 76 -8.39 -8.27 20.42
CA ARG A 76 -8.57 -9.59 21.02
C ARG A 76 -9.08 -9.40 22.45
N TRP A 77 -10.16 -10.09 22.78
CA TRP A 77 -10.68 -10.18 24.13
C TRP A 77 -10.86 -11.65 24.55
N GLU A 78 -10.12 -12.06 25.57
CA GLU A 78 -10.27 -13.35 26.23
C GLU A 78 -11.40 -13.26 27.27
N LEU A 79 -12.49 -13.99 27.00
CA LEU A 79 -13.70 -14.01 27.83
C LEU A 79 -13.57 -15.03 28.97
N ALA A 80 -13.03 -16.21 28.64
CA ALA A 80 -12.75 -17.31 29.55
C ALA A 80 -11.49 -18.06 29.05
N PRO A 81 -10.87 -18.95 29.84
CA PRO A 81 -9.73 -19.72 29.37
C PRO A 81 -10.05 -20.39 28.02
N LEU A 82 -9.28 -20.07 26.98
CA LEU A 82 -9.43 -20.57 25.61
C LEU A 82 -10.71 -20.13 24.87
N SER A 83 -11.43 -19.12 25.39
CA SER A 83 -12.57 -18.49 24.73
C SER A 83 -12.22 -17.04 24.38
N ASP A 84 -12.13 -16.75 23.09
CA ASP A 84 -11.62 -15.49 22.56
C ASP A 84 -12.62 -14.86 21.59
N LEU A 85 -12.77 -13.55 21.66
CA LEU A 85 -13.38 -12.71 20.65
C LEU A 85 -12.28 -11.96 19.90
N PHE A 86 -12.30 -12.06 18.58
CA PHE A 86 -11.46 -11.26 17.69
C PHE A 86 -12.33 -10.34 16.85
N VAL A 87 -11.97 -9.06 16.85
CA VAL A 87 -12.52 -8.06 15.94
C VAL A 87 -11.36 -7.55 15.10
N VAL A 88 -11.42 -7.76 13.79
CA VAL A 88 -10.37 -7.39 12.85
C VAL A 88 -10.96 -6.50 11.78
N TYR A 89 -10.35 -5.34 11.58
CA TYR A 89 -10.61 -4.49 10.44
C TYR A 89 -9.34 -4.44 9.59
N THR A 90 -9.50 -4.69 8.29
CA THR A 90 -8.39 -4.65 7.33
C THR A 90 -8.80 -3.78 6.16
N ARG A 91 -7.95 -2.80 5.84
CA ARG A 91 -8.04 -1.95 4.66
C ARG A 91 -6.83 -2.17 3.76
N LEU A 92 -7.08 -2.39 2.48
CA LEU A 92 -6.06 -2.59 1.46
C LEU A 92 -6.28 -1.58 0.34
N ALA A 93 -5.20 -0.97 -0.12
CA ALA A 93 -5.21 -0.08 -1.28
C ALA A 93 -4.10 -0.46 -2.26
N ASP A 94 -4.40 -0.34 -3.54
CA ASP A 94 -3.47 -0.48 -4.65
C ASP A 94 -3.92 0.49 -5.75
N LYS A 95 -3.34 1.68 -5.77
CA LYS A 95 -3.80 2.79 -6.60
C LYS A 95 -2.65 3.36 -7.44
N GLY A 96 -2.84 3.34 -8.76
CA GLY A 96 -2.04 4.13 -9.68
C GLY A 96 -2.51 5.59 -9.72
N VAL A 97 -1.57 6.53 -9.67
CA VAL A 97 -1.82 7.98 -9.76
C VAL A 97 -0.95 8.62 -10.83
N ALA A 98 -1.48 9.60 -11.55
CA ALA A 98 -0.67 10.39 -12.49
C ALA A 98 0.32 11.26 -11.71
N LEU A 99 1.61 11.23 -12.05
CA LEU A 99 2.61 12.10 -11.42
C LEU A 99 2.48 13.52 -11.97
N ARG A 100 1.73 14.38 -11.27
CA ARG A 100 1.60 15.82 -11.55
C ARG A 100 2.20 16.65 -10.41
N ASP A 101 3.51 16.52 -10.21
CA ASP A 101 4.25 17.08 -9.06
C ASP A 101 3.73 16.66 -7.66
N ASN A 102 2.95 15.58 -7.61
CA ASN A 102 2.40 15.03 -6.38
C ASN A 102 3.50 14.63 -5.39
N SER A 103 3.34 15.06 -4.14
CA SER A 103 4.18 14.63 -3.03
C SER A 103 3.86 13.18 -2.63
N PHE A 104 4.73 12.56 -1.82
CA PHE A 104 4.43 11.24 -1.25
C PHE A 104 3.16 11.25 -0.37
N SER A 105 2.81 12.40 0.24
CA SER A 105 1.56 12.54 1.01
C SER A 105 0.34 12.43 0.11
N ASP A 106 0.36 13.10 -1.05
CA ASP A 106 -0.77 13.06 -1.99
C ASP A 106 -0.99 11.64 -2.54
N ILE A 107 0.11 10.91 -2.78
CA ILE A 107 0.08 9.51 -3.21
C ILE A 107 -0.51 8.63 -2.10
N PHE A 108 -0.11 8.85 -0.84
CA PHE A 108 -0.70 8.15 0.31
C PHE A 108 -2.21 8.40 0.41
N ASP A 109 -2.63 9.68 0.37
CA ASP A 109 -4.03 10.08 0.49
C ASP A 109 -4.90 9.50 -0.62
N ALA A 110 -4.38 9.45 -1.85
CA ALA A 110 -5.08 8.81 -2.97
C ALA A 110 -5.36 7.31 -2.72
N GLY A 111 -4.39 6.59 -2.12
CA GLY A 111 -4.58 5.20 -1.72
C GLY A 111 -5.52 5.05 -0.51
N TRP A 112 -5.49 6.00 0.43
CA TRP A 112 -6.35 5.96 1.61
C TRP A 112 -7.83 6.21 1.29
N GLN A 113 -8.11 7.10 0.34
CA GLN A 113 -9.47 7.50 -0.05
C GLN A 113 -10.15 6.49 -0.99
N ASP A 114 -9.38 5.76 -1.80
CA ASP A 114 -9.90 4.77 -2.76
C ASP A 114 -9.29 3.38 -2.50
N PRO A 115 -9.72 2.70 -1.42
CA PRO A 115 -9.22 1.37 -1.09
C PRO A 115 -9.76 0.33 -2.07
N VAL A 116 -8.92 -0.66 -2.38
CA VAL A 116 -9.31 -1.81 -3.19
C VAL A 116 -10.20 -2.77 -2.42
N ASN A 117 -9.96 -2.89 -1.11
CA ASN A 117 -10.74 -3.79 -0.27
C ASN A 117 -10.77 -3.31 1.17
N ASP A 118 -11.97 -3.33 1.77
CA ASP A 118 -12.22 -3.07 3.18
C ASP A 118 -12.98 -4.26 3.77
N VAL A 119 -12.36 -4.95 4.73
CA VAL A 119 -12.92 -6.15 5.36
C VAL A 119 -13.03 -5.95 6.85
N PHE A 120 -14.22 -6.20 7.37
CA PHE A 120 -14.49 -6.26 8.79
C PHE A 120 -14.89 -7.68 9.19
N VAL A 121 -14.11 -8.28 10.09
CA VAL A 121 -14.29 -9.66 10.56
C VAL A 121 -14.49 -9.68 12.06
N ILE A 122 -15.57 -10.33 12.50
CA ILE A 122 -15.76 -10.72 13.90
C ILE A 122 -15.66 -12.24 13.96
N LYS A 123 -14.75 -12.75 14.80
CA LYS A 123 -14.58 -14.18 15.05
C LYS A 123 -14.71 -14.46 16.54
N MET A 124 -15.64 -15.34 16.88
CA MET A 124 -15.82 -15.83 18.24
C MET A 124 -15.34 -17.28 18.31
N ARG A 125 -14.49 -17.59 19.28
CA ARG A 125 -14.09 -18.94 19.65
C ARG A 125 -14.64 -19.23 21.03
N TYR A 126 -15.48 -20.27 21.13
CA TYR A 126 -16.01 -20.73 22.40
C TYR A 126 -15.66 -22.20 22.60
N ARG A 127 -15.15 -22.55 23.78
CA ARG A 127 -14.94 -23.94 24.18
C ARG A 127 -16.02 -24.35 25.16
N PHE A 128 -16.81 -25.34 24.80
CA PHE A 128 -17.73 -26.00 25.73
C PHE A 128 -16.91 -26.89 26.68
N GLY A 129 -17.12 -26.71 27.99
CA GLY A 129 -16.61 -27.63 29.01
C GLY A 129 -17.53 -28.84 29.12
N SER A 130 -16.95 -30.04 29.24
CA SER A 130 -17.63 -31.25 29.69
C SER A 130 -17.62 -31.33 31.21
#